data_AF-A0A1I5T7S2-F1
#
_entry.id   AF-A0A1I5T7S2-F1
#
_cell.length_a   1.000
_cell.length_b   1.000
_cell.length_c   1.000
_cell.angle_alpha   90.00
_cell.angle_beta   90.00
_cell.angle_gamma   90.00
#
_symmetry.space_group_name_H-M   'P 1'
#
loop_
_entity.id
_entity.type
_entity.pdbx_description
1 polymer ?
#
loop_
_entity_poly.entity_id
_entity_poly.type
_entity_poly.pdbx_seq_one_letter_code
_entity_poly.pdbx_strand_id
1 'polypeptide(L)'
;MERLPPTGPIAFPWRRGGRAILPVWGGVLGAVAGMGIVLALPGEALARLVDAGGLIGWRSDEAARAAVAGVAALLGGAVAWSVLFLLFGRGGPFHRAPAGSASRRPSVRRADAHPDAPPRHPMAAAELGTPPSPPPPPERGLPDDLDQPLAAFDPGAIPAVPRMAVRPVASGTHGPAPLPRNDDPSPSIAALIDRGARRRLHG
;
A
#
# COMPACT_ATOMS: atom_id res chain seq x y z
N MET A 1 36.73 25.10 43.27
CA MET A 1 36.05 25.36 41.98
C MET A 1 35.50 24.04 41.46
N GLU A 2 34.31 23.66 41.93
CA GLU A 2 33.59 22.46 41.49
C GLU A 2 32.92 22.75 40.15
N ARG A 3 33.26 21.96 39.12
CA ARG A 3 32.61 22.02 37.81
C ARG A 3 31.27 21.29 37.91
N LEU A 4 30.17 22.04 37.82
CA LEU A 4 28.83 21.48 37.67
C LEU A 4 28.74 20.64 36.38
N PRO A 5 28.07 19.48 36.40
CA PRO A 5 27.88 18.66 35.22
C PRO A 5 26.99 19.38 34.19
N PRO A 6 27.24 19.20 32.89
CA PRO A 6 26.43 19.82 31.84
C PRO A 6 24.99 19.31 31.95
N THR A 7 24.07 20.23 32.19
CA THR A 7 22.63 20.03 32.09
C THR A 7 22.29 19.69 30.64
N GLY A 8 22.22 18.39 30.34
CA GLY A 8 21.73 17.91 29.06
C GLY A 8 20.30 18.40 28.79
N PRO A 9 19.92 18.65 27.53
CA PRO A 9 18.58 19.10 27.21
C PRO A 9 17.55 18.07 27.68
N ILE A 10 16.56 18.52 28.44
CA ILE A 10 15.43 17.72 28.91
C ILE A 10 14.69 17.19 27.67
N ALA A 11 14.93 15.93 27.33
CA ALA A 11 14.28 15.27 26.21
C ALA A 11 12.82 15.00 26.59
N PHE A 12 11.90 15.86 26.14
CA PHE A 12 10.47 15.66 26.30
C PHE A 12 10.03 14.35 25.61
N PRO A 13 9.48 13.36 26.33
CA PRO A 13 9.22 12.01 25.80
C PRO A 13 8.05 11.91 24.81
N TRP A 14 7.30 12.99 24.58
CA TRP A 14 6.03 12.97 23.85
C TRP A 14 6.16 12.95 22.32
N ARG A 15 7.38 13.01 21.75
CA ARG A 15 7.58 13.20 20.30
C ARG A 15 7.48 11.95 19.43
N ARG A 16 7.27 10.75 19.99
CA ARG A 16 7.33 9.48 19.22
C ARG A 16 5.99 8.80 18.89
N GLY A 17 4.85 9.22 19.46
CA GLY A 17 3.57 8.49 19.29
C GLY A 17 2.42 9.21 18.58
N GLY A 18 2.40 10.54 18.53
CA GLY A 18 1.15 11.28 18.23
C GLY A 18 0.70 11.34 16.76
N ARG A 19 1.53 10.93 15.79
CA ARG A 19 1.26 11.19 14.36
C ARG A 19 0.27 10.22 13.72
N ALA A 20 0.08 9.04 14.31
CA ALA A 20 -0.90 8.06 13.79
C ALA A 20 -2.36 8.42 14.13
N ILE A 21 -2.57 9.36 15.06
CA ILE A 21 -3.89 9.71 15.58
C ILE A 21 -4.56 10.83 14.75
N LEU A 22 -3.79 11.64 14.01
CA LEU A 22 -4.34 12.72 13.18
C LEU A 22 -5.38 12.24 12.15
N PRO A 23 -5.09 11.20 11.32
CA PRO A 23 -6.05 10.69 10.33
C PRO A 23 -7.37 10.24 10.96
N VAL A 24 -7.29 9.64 12.15
CA VAL A 24 -8.45 9.15 12.91
C VAL A 24 -9.36 10.31 13.30
N TRP A 25 -8.81 11.40 13.85
CA TRP A 25 -9.61 12.59 14.17
C TRP A 25 -10.20 13.28 12.94
N GLY A 26 -9.50 13.27 11.80
CA GLY A 26 -10.06 13.76 10.54
C GLY A 26 -11.27 12.97 10.06
N GLY A 27 -11.20 11.64 10.16
CA GLY A 27 -12.34 10.78 9.85
C GLY A 27 -13.54 11.04 10.78
N VAL A 28 -13.28 11.17 12.08
CA VAL A 28 -14.33 11.47 13.08
C VAL A 28 -14.98 12.84 12.82
N LEU A 29 -14.18 13.89 12.62
CA LEU A 29 -14.70 15.23 12.32
C LEU A 29 -15.49 15.26 11.00
N GLY A 30 -15.01 14.57 9.96
CA GLY A 30 -15.72 14.45 8.69
C GLY A 30 -17.05 13.73 8.80
N ALA A 31 -17.12 12.66 9.59
CA ALA A 31 -18.36 11.93 9.84
C ALA A 31 -19.38 12.79 10.60
N VAL A 32 -18.94 13.51 11.63
CA VAL A 32 -19.79 14.44 12.40
C VAL A 32 -20.31 15.58 11.53
N ALA A 33 -19.45 16.19 10.70
CA ALA A 33 -19.85 17.25 9.79
C ALA A 33 -20.84 16.74 8.72
N GLY A 34 -20.58 15.58 8.12
CA GLY A 34 -21.48 14.94 7.17
C GLY A 34 -22.86 14.63 7.77
N MET A 35 -22.89 14.11 9.00
CA MET A 35 -24.14 13.88 9.72
C MET A 35 -24.87 15.20 10.04
N GLY A 36 -24.14 16.23 10.48
CA GLY A 36 -24.69 17.54 10.78
C GLY A 36 -25.33 18.22 9.56
N ILE A 37 -24.70 18.12 8.37
CA ILE A 37 -25.25 18.65 7.12
C ILE A 37 -26.59 17.97 6.79
N VAL A 38 -26.68 16.65 6.94
CA VAL A 38 -27.95 15.94 6.68
C VAL A 38 -29.03 16.30 7.68
N LEU A 39 -28.69 16.43 8.96
CA LEU A 39 -29.64 16.85 9.99
C LEU A 39 -30.11 18.31 9.80
N ALA A 40 -29.33 19.13 9.11
CA ALA A 40 -29.70 20.51 8.77
C ALA A 40 -30.54 20.63 7.48
N LEU A 41 -30.68 19.56 6.69
CA LEU A 41 -31.49 19.61 5.47
C LEU A 41 -33.00 19.70 5.81
N PRO A 42 -33.76 20.56 5.10
CA PRO A 42 -35.21 20.57 5.21
C PRO A 42 -35.80 19.21 4.87
N GLY A 43 -36.85 18.78 5.58
CA GLY A 43 -37.47 17.47 5.38
C GLY A 43 -37.88 17.20 3.92
N GLU A 44 -38.32 18.23 3.20
CA GLU A 44 -38.67 18.12 1.77
C GLU A 44 -37.48 17.86 0.85
N ALA A 45 -36.32 18.47 1.14
CA ALA A 45 -35.11 18.22 0.36
C ALA A 45 -34.66 16.77 0.54
N LEU A 46 -34.82 16.23 1.74
CA LEU A 46 -34.51 14.84 2.03
C LEU A 46 -35.48 13.87 1.34
N ALA A 47 -36.78 14.18 1.35
CA ALA A 47 -37.79 13.38 0.65
C ALA A 47 -37.47 13.26 -0.85
N ARG A 48 -37.10 14.37 -1.51
CA ARG A 48 -36.68 14.37 -2.92
C ARG A 48 -35.44 13.52 -3.17
N LEU A 49 -34.51 13.49 -2.23
CA LEU A 49 -33.30 12.68 -2.30
C LEU A 49 -33.59 11.18 -2.14
N VAL A 50 -34.52 10.83 -1.24
CA VAL A 50 -35.00 9.47 -1.04
C VAL A 50 -35.76 8.97 -2.29
N ASP A 51 -36.63 9.82 -2.84
CA ASP A 51 -37.38 9.53 -4.06
C ASP A 51 -36.44 9.36 -5.26
N ALA A 52 -35.48 10.28 -5.45
CA ALA A 52 -34.48 10.19 -6.51
C ALA A 52 -33.56 8.97 -6.35
N GLY A 53 -33.31 8.53 -5.12
CA GLY A 53 -32.52 7.35 -4.80
C GLY A 53 -33.26 6.02 -4.97
N GLY A 54 -34.56 6.02 -5.27
CA GLY A 54 -35.35 4.80 -5.45
C GLY A 54 -35.57 3.99 -4.17
N LEU A 55 -35.49 4.63 -3.00
CA LEU A 55 -35.59 4.00 -1.67
C LEU A 55 -37.05 3.74 -1.23
N ILE A 56 -37.95 3.49 -2.18
CA ILE A 56 -39.42 3.44 -2.01
C ILE A 56 -39.90 2.29 -1.09
N GLY A 57 -39.01 1.39 -0.66
CA GLY A 57 -39.34 0.24 0.19
C GLY A 57 -39.21 0.43 1.71
N TRP A 58 -38.82 1.61 2.20
CA TRP A 58 -38.52 1.80 3.63
C TRP A 58 -39.80 2.08 4.45
N ARG A 59 -40.00 1.32 5.53
CA ARG A 59 -41.27 1.23 6.27
C ARG A 59 -41.61 2.46 7.13
N SER A 60 -40.69 3.40 7.32
CA SER A 60 -40.95 4.67 8.02
C SER A 60 -40.03 5.80 7.56
N ASP A 61 -40.54 7.04 7.61
CA ASP A 61 -39.78 8.26 7.32
C ASP A 61 -38.52 8.38 8.19
N GLU A 62 -38.59 7.97 9.45
CA GLU A 62 -37.47 8.01 10.39
C GLU A 62 -36.36 7.05 9.98
N ALA A 63 -36.70 5.85 9.51
CA ALA A 63 -35.71 4.88 9.05
C ALA A 63 -35.01 5.36 7.77
N ALA A 64 -35.76 5.95 6.83
CA ALA A 64 -35.20 6.54 5.62
C ALA A 64 -34.27 7.73 5.96
N ARG A 65 -34.66 8.59 6.91
CA ARG A 65 -33.83 9.71 7.40
C ARG A 65 -32.53 9.21 8.02
N ALA A 66 -32.62 8.20 8.89
CA ALA A 66 -31.44 7.61 9.53
C ALA A 66 -30.50 6.95 8.50
N ALA A 67 -31.05 6.29 7.48
CA ALA A 67 -30.26 5.69 6.41
C ALA A 67 -29.52 6.72 5.57
N VAL A 68 -30.21 7.77 5.13
CA VAL A 68 -29.60 8.86 4.36
C VAL A 68 -28.53 9.58 5.19
N ALA A 69 -28.80 9.87 6.46
CA ALA A 69 -27.83 10.46 7.38
C ALA A 69 -26.60 9.55 7.58
N GLY A 70 -26.82 8.24 7.73
CA GLY A 70 -25.75 7.25 7.87
C GLY A 70 -24.86 7.18 6.62
N VAL A 71 -25.46 7.10 5.43
CA VAL A 71 -24.71 7.08 4.16
C VAL A 71 -23.91 8.37 3.98
N ALA A 72 -24.52 9.53 4.24
CA ALA A 72 -23.82 10.81 4.14
C ALA A 72 -22.69 10.95 5.17
N ALA A 73 -22.88 10.48 6.41
CA ALA A 73 -21.84 10.47 7.43
C ALA A 73 -20.67 9.57 7.02
N LEU A 74 -20.94 8.39 6.46
CA LEU A 74 -19.92 7.47 5.95
C LEU A 74 -19.15 8.08 4.79
N LEU A 75 -19.85 8.65 3.79
CA LEU A 75 -19.21 9.28 2.64
C LEU A 75 -18.39 10.52 3.04
N GLY A 76 -18.97 11.40 3.88
CA GLY A 76 -18.28 12.58 4.41
C GLY A 76 -17.04 12.20 5.23
N GLY A 77 -17.15 11.19 6.09
CA GLY A 77 -16.03 10.63 6.85
C GLY A 77 -14.94 10.05 5.96
N ALA A 78 -15.31 9.27 4.93
CA ALA A 78 -14.36 8.67 3.99
C ALA A 78 -13.60 9.73 3.18
N VAL A 79 -14.29 10.78 2.69
CA VAL A 79 -13.65 11.88 1.96
C VAL A 79 -12.71 12.68 2.87
N ALA A 80 -13.17 13.06 4.06
CA ALA A 80 -12.34 13.82 5.00
C ALA A 80 -11.10 13.02 5.44
N TRP A 81 -11.27 11.72 5.73
CA TRP A 81 -10.17 10.82 6.06
C TRP A 81 -9.18 10.71 4.88
N SER A 82 -9.68 10.57 3.65
CA SER A 82 -8.84 10.47 2.46
C SER A 82 -8.02 11.75 2.23
N VAL A 83 -8.64 12.93 2.35
CA VAL A 83 -7.95 14.22 2.23
C VAL A 83 -6.87 14.35 3.31
N LEU A 84 -7.18 14.01 4.56
CA LEU A 84 -6.23 14.11 5.65
C LEU A 84 -5.09 13.09 5.51
N PHE A 85 -5.40 11.88 5.04
CA PHE A 85 -4.41 10.86 4.72
C PHE A 85 -3.50 11.30 3.57
N LEU A 86 -4.02 11.94 2.53
CA LEU A 86 -3.19 12.45 1.43
C LEU A 86 -2.29 13.61 1.88
N LEU A 87 -2.77 14.48 2.78
CA LEU A 87 -2.00 15.62 3.28
C LEU A 87 -0.92 15.19 4.28
N PHE A 88 -1.25 14.29 5.20
CA PHE A 88 -0.40 13.96 6.37
C PHE A 88 0.08 12.50 6.42
N GLY A 89 -0.53 11.61 5.63
CA GLY A 89 -0.17 10.20 5.52
C GLY A 89 1.12 9.98 4.73
N ARG A 90 1.48 8.72 4.49
CA ARG A 90 2.78 8.36 3.92
C ARG A 90 2.87 8.82 2.47
N GLY A 91 3.79 9.76 2.20
CA GLY A 91 3.98 10.38 0.88
C GLY A 91 3.23 11.71 0.70
N GLY A 92 2.48 12.17 1.69
CA GLY A 92 1.83 13.47 1.66
C GLY A 92 2.79 14.66 1.79
N PRO A 93 2.40 15.88 1.38
CA PRO A 93 3.25 17.07 1.42
C PRO A 93 3.69 17.46 2.84
N PHE A 94 2.90 17.09 3.87
CA PHE A 94 3.27 17.34 5.28
C PHE A 94 3.91 16.12 5.94
N HIS A 95 4.10 15.02 5.22
CA HIS A 95 4.78 13.84 5.73
C HIS A 95 6.29 14.11 5.84
N ARG A 96 6.72 14.54 7.03
CA ARG A 96 8.15 14.61 7.34
C ARG A 96 8.66 13.21 7.65
N ALA A 97 9.25 12.57 6.64
CA ALA A 97 10.05 11.37 6.83
C ALA A 97 11.09 11.65 7.93
N PRO A 98 11.25 10.75 8.91
CA PRO A 98 12.26 10.94 9.95
C PRO A 98 13.64 11.00 9.30
N ALA A 99 14.29 12.15 9.43
CA ALA A 99 15.69 12.35 9.09
C ALA A 99 16.52 11.32 9.88
N GLY A 100 16.94 10.24 9.21
CA GLY A 100 17.67 9.12 9.85
C GLY A 100 17.14 7.72 9.50
N SER A 101 15.97 7.59 8.88
CA SER A 101 15.47 6.28 8.42
C SER A 101 16.14 5.75 7.14
N ALA A 102 17.11 6.49 6.60
CA ALA A 102 18.02 6.02 5.54
C ALA A 102 19.08 5.01 6.04
N SER A 103 19.03 4.61 7.32
CA SER A 103 19.84 3.49 7.86
C SER A 103 19.28 2.10 7.48
N ARG A 104 18.71 1.98 6.29
CA ARG A 104 18.73 0.68 5.60
C ARG A 104 20.15 0.59 5.09
N ARG A 105 21.03 -0.15 5.82
CA ARG A 105 22.42 -0.43 5.40
C ARG A 105 22.45 -0.44 3.88
N PRO A 106 23.16 0.48 3.22
CA PRO A 106 23.24 0.49 1.77
C PRO A 106 23.62 -0.93 1.41
N SER A 107 22.73 -1.65 0.72
CA SER A 107 23.10 -2.95 0.21
C SER A 107 24.12 -2.63 -0.85
N VAL A 108 25.40 -2.59 -0.46
CA VAL A 108 26.52 -2.47 -1.36
C VAL A 108 26.26 -3.55 -2.40
N ARG A 109 25.91 -3.13 -3.62
CA ARG A 109 25.72 -4.08 -4.70
C ARG A 109 27.06 -4.80 -4.78
N ARG A 110 27.08 -6.13 -4.89
CA ARG A 110 28.35 -6.87 -5.01
C ARG A 110 29.24 -6.31 -6.14
N ALA A 111 28.62 -5.67 -7.14
CA ALA A 111 29.29 -4.92 -8.20
C ALA A 111 30.10 -3.70 -7.73
N ASP A 112 29.69 -3.04 -6.64
CA ASP A 112 30.36 -1.87 -6.05
C ASP A 112 31.37 -2.25 -4.96
N ALA A 113 31.48 -3.53 -4.61
CA ALA A 113 32.43 -4.06 -3.62
C ALA A 113 33.81 -4.34 -4.24
N HIS A 114 34.25 -3.53 -5.21
CA HIS A 114 35.58 -3.65 -5.79
C HIS A 114 36.60 -2.97 -4.86
N PRO A 115 37.71 -3.64 -4.49
CA PRO A 115 38.68 -3.10 -3.53
C PRO A 115 39.30 -1.77 -3.98
N ASP A 116 39.42 -1.57 -5.30
CA ASP A 116 40.03 -0.38 -5.90
C ASP A 116 39.04 0.74 -6.28
N ALA A 117 37.73 0.52 -6.12
CA ALA A 117 36.75 1.56 -6.44
C ALA A 117 36.51 2.46 -5.22
N PRO A 118 36.67 3.79 -5.33
CA PRO A 118 36.32 4.69 -4.23
C PRO A 118 34.83 4.55 -3.89
N PRO A 119 34.44 4.65 -2.60
CA PRO A 119 33.04 4.57 -2.19
C PRO A 119 32.19 5.59 -2.94
N ARG A 120 31.24 5.11 -3.76
CA ARG A 120 30.26 5.96 -4.42
C ARG A 120 29.02 6.07 -3.53
N HIS A 121 28.46 7.27 -3.42
CA HIS A 121 27.19 7.47 -2.73
C HIS A 121 26.07 6.77 -3.52
N PRO A 122 25.06 6.19 -2.84
CA PRO A 122 23.90 5.65 -3.55
C PRO A 122 23.24 6.78 -4.35
N MET A 123 23.07 6.58 -5.66
CA MET A 123 22.38 7.55 -6.52
C MET A 123 20.98 7.84 -5.97
N ALA A 124 20.66 9.12 -5.79
CA ALA A 124 19.33 9.53 -5.37
C ALA A 124 18.32 9.27 -6.50
N ALA A 125 17.05 9.05 -6.16
CA ALA A 125 16.00 8.87 -7.18
C ALA A 125 15.88 10.08 -8.12
N ALA A 126 16.22 11.28 -7.64
CA ALA A 126 16.27 12.50 -8.47
C ALA A 126 17.44 12.51 -9.47
N GLU A 127 18.51 11.75 -9.19
CA GLU A 127 19.69 11.65 -10.05
C GLU A 127 19.52 10.58 -11.14
N LEU A 128 18.54 9.68 -11.00
CA LEU A 128 18.28 8.62 -11.99
C LEU A 128 17.74 9.14 -13.32
N GLY A 129 17.36 10.42 -13.39
CA GLY A 129 16.65 10.99 -14.55
C GLY A 129 15.29 10.33 -14.78
N THR A 130 14.53 10.87 -15.72
CA THR A 130 13.36 10.15 -16.25
C THR A 130 13.86 9.28 -17.39
N PRO A 131 13.67 7.95 -17.36
CA PRO A 131 14.03 7.13 -18.51
C PRO A 131 13.29 7.65 -19.74
N PRO A 132 13.95 7.71 -20.92
CA PRO A 132 13.25 8.10 -22.13
C PRO A 132 12.04 7.19 -22.31
N SER A 133 10.87 7.78 -22.58
CA SER A 133 9.70 6.98 -22.91
C SER A 133 10.08 6.08 -24.07
N PRO A 134 9.84 4.77 -24.00
CA PRO A 134 10.02 3.93 -25.18
C PRO A 134 9.16 4.50 -26.31
N PRO A 135 9.64 4.44 -27.56
CA PRO A 135 8.81 4.82 -28.69
C PRO A 135 7.51 3.99 -28.65
N PRO A 136 6.36 4.58 -29.02
CA PRO A 136 5.13 3.82 -29.11
C PRO A 136 5.38 2.61 -30.03
N PRO A 137 4.91 1.40 -29.66
CA PRO A 137 4.99 0.27 -30.57
C PRO A 137 4.28 0.65 -31.88
N PRO A 138 4.78 0.21 -33.04
CA PRO A 138 4.11 0.49 -34.31
C PRO A 138 2.67 -0.03 -34.22
N GLU A 139 1.71 0.81 -34.62
CA GLU A 139 0.32 0.40 -34.76
C GLU A 139 0.27 -0.77 -35.74
N ARG A 140 -0.16 -1.93 -35.25
CA ARG A 140 -0.43 -3.07 -36.12
C ARG A 140 -1.84 -2.89 -36.64
N GLY A 141 -1.99 -3.00 -37.97
CA GLY A 141 -3.32 -3.09 -38.58
C GLY A 141 -4.11 -4.21 -37.91
N LEU A 142 -5.40 -3.96 -37.73
CA LEU A 142 -6.34 -4.99 -37.31
C LEU A 142 -6.29 -6.11 -38.37
N PRO A 143 -6.18 -7.39 -37.96
CA PRO A 143 -6.30 -8.51 -38.89
C PRO A 143 -7.61 -8.45 -39.70
N ASP A 144 -7.55 -8.72 -41.01
CA ASP A 144 -8.73 -8.71 -41.89
C ASP A 144 -9.77 -9.78 -41.52
N ASP A 145 -9.38 -10.74 -40.66
CA ASP A 145 -10.20 -11.85 -40.19
C ASP A 145 -10.98 -11.55 -38.90
N LEU A 146 -11.01 -10.28 -38.47
CA LEU A 146 -11.85 -9.86 -37.33
C LEU A 146 -13.36 -9.98 -37.57
N ASP A 147 -13.77 -9.96 -38.83
CA ASP A 147 -15.16 -10.22 -39.23
C ASP A 147 -15.44 -11.73 -39.32
N GLN A 148 -14.42 -12.58 -39.18
CA GLN A 148 -14.60 -14.02 -39.16
C GLN A 148 -15.17 -14.47 -37.80
N PRO A 149 -16.23 -15.30 -37.77
CA PRO A 149 -16.75 -15.81 -36.51
C PRO A 149 -15.66 -16.60 -35.77
N LEU A 150 -15.56 -16.42 -34.44
CA LEU A 150 -14.61 -17.15 -33.58
C LEU A 150 -14.65 -18.68 -33.78
N ALA A 151 -15.82 -19.20 -34.15
CA ALA A 151 -16.04 -20.62 -34.44
C ALA A 151 -15.27 -21.14 -35.67
N ALA A 152 -14.77 -20.26 -36.55
CA ALA A 152 -13.94 -20.64 -37.69
C ALA A 152 -12.49 -20.97 -37.29
N PHE A 153 -11.97 -20.34 -36.24
CA PHE A 153 -10.62 -20.59 -35.72
C PHE A 153 -10.58 -21.84 -34.83
N ASP A 154 -11.64 -22.07 -34.06
CA ASP A 154 -11.79 -23.26 -33.23
C ASP A 154 -13.25 -23.71 -33.17
N PRO A 155 -13.67 -24.62 -34.07
CA PRO A 155 -15.02 -25.18 -34.08
C PRO A 155 -15.38 -25.92 -32.78
N GLY A 156 -14.40 -26.30 -31.96
CA GLY A 156 -14.59 -26.96 -30.67
C GLY A 156 -14.69 -26.01 -29.47
N ALA A 157 -14.40 -24.71 -29.66
CA ALA A 157 -14.38 -23.75 -28.56
C ALA A 157 -15.77 -23.45 -27.98
N ILE A 158 -16.82 -23.50 -28.81
CA ILE A 158 -18.21 -23.33 -28.38
C ILE A 158 -18.87 -24.71 -28.31
N PRO A 159 -19.04 -25.30 -27.13
CA PRO A 159 -19.70 -26.60 -27.02
C PRO A 159 -21.17 -26.45 -27.46
N ALA A 160 -21.63 -27.39 -28.30
CA ALA A 160 -23.03 -27.41 -28.78
C ALA A 160 -24.06 -27.50 -27.64
N VAL A 161 -23.61 -27.97 -26.47
CA VAL A 161 -24.41 -28.02 -25.24
C VAL A 161 -23.74 -27.11 -24.21
N PRO A 162 -24.46 -26.12 -23.65
CA PRO A 162 -23.96 -25.29 -22.56
C PRO A 162 -23.43 -26.17 -21.43
N ARG A 163 -22.15 -25.98 -21.05
CA ARG A 163 -21.58 -26.69 -19.91
C ARG A 163 -22.32 -26.26 -18.65
N MET A 164 -22.64 -27.22 -17.76
CA MET A 164 -23.18 -26.89 -16.45
C MET A 164 -22.22 -25.93 -15.74
N ALA A 165 -22.77 -24.93 -15.06
CA ALA A 165 -21.99 -23.96 -14.31
C ALA A 165 -21.02 -24.69 -13.37
N VAL A 166 -19.72 -24.47 -13.57
CA VAL A 166 -18.68 -25.01 -12.69
C VAL A 166 -18.94 -24.41 -11.32
N ARG A 167 -19.24 -25.27 -10.34
CA ARG A 167 -19.37 -24.83 -8.95
C ARG A 167 -18.06 -24.14 -8.55
N PRO A 168 -18.13 -22.98 -7.85
CA PRO A 168 -16.93 -22.34 -7.33
C PRO A 168 -16.14 -23.35 -6.50
N VAL A 169 -14.92 -23.64 -6.94
CA VAL A 169 -13.97 -24.38 -6.12
C VAL A 169 -13.59 -23.43 -4.99
N ALA A 170 -13.88 -23.80 -3.75
CA ALA A 170 -13.43 -23.04 -2.60
C ALA A 170 -11.93 -22.81 -2.75
N SER A 171 -11.50 -21.54 -2.80
CA SER A 171 -10.09 -21.18 -2.89
C SER A 171 -9.37 -21.84 -1.72
N GLY A 172 -8.72 -22.97 -2.00
CA GLY A 172 -7.85 -23.61 -1.04
C GLY A 172 -6.82 -22.59 -0.63
N THR A 173 -6.71 -22.33 0.66
CA THR A 173 -5.66 -21.55 1.29
C THR A 173 -4.31 -22.19 0.96
N HIS A 174 -3.78 -21.89 -0.23
CA HIS A 174 -2.38 -22.08 -0.54
C HIS A 174 -1.61 -20.99 0.20
N GLY A 175 -1.46 -21.20 1.51
CA GLY A 175 -0.39 -20.57 2.24
C GLY A 175 0.93 -20.99 1.59
N PRO A 176 1.91 -20.08 1.43
CA PRO A 176 3.21 -20.45 0.93
C PRO A 176 3.75 -21.59 1.80
N ALA A 177 4.13 -22.70 1.15
CA ALA A 177 4.81 -23.79 1.84
C ALA A 177 5.99 -23.21 2.62
N PRO A 178 6.16 -23.56 3.92
CA PRO A 178 7.30 -23.11 4.69
C PRO A 178 8.56 -23.50 3.94
N LEU A 179 9.38 -22.50 3.57
CA LEU A 179 10.69 -22.78 3.01
C LEU A 179 11.46 -23.63 4.04
N PRO A 180 12.18 -24.68 3.59
CA PRO A 180 13.03 -25.45 4.49
C PRO A 180 13.95 -24.48 5.22
N ARG A 181 13.81 -24.45 6.55
CA ARG A 181 14.65 -23.66 7.42
C ARG A 181 16.06 -24.24 7.29
N ASN A 182 16.97 -23.46 6.71
CA ASN A 182 18.35 -23.86 6.56
C ASN A 182 19.01 -23.74 7.94
N ASP A 183 18.70 -24.68 8.83
CA ASP A 183 19.21 -24.76 10.20
C ASP A 183 20.62 -25.37 10.25
N ASP A 184 21.24 -25.65 9.10
CA ASP A 184 22.65 -26.00 9.05
C ASP A 184 23.48 -24.82 9.59
N PRO A 185 24.16 -24.97 10.74
CA PRO A 185 25.05 -23.95 11.23
C PRO A 185 26.21 -23.86 10.25
N SER A 186 26.12 -22.92 9.32
CA SER A 186 27.25 -22.55 8.48
C SER A 186 28.45 -22.38 9.42
N PRO A 187 29.55 -23.13 9.22
CA PRO A 187 30.68 -23.09 10.13
C PRO A 187 31.09 -21.62 10.25
N SER A 188 31.08 -21.11 11.48
CA SER A 188 31.40 -19.72 11.73
C SER A 188 32.77 -19.42 11.09
N ILE A 189 32.94 -18.20 10.57
CA ILE A 189 34.20 -17.78 9.93
C ILE A 189 35.41 -18.09 10.83
N ALA A 190 35.23 -18.01 12.15
CA ALA A 190 36.23 -18.41 13.14
C ALA A 190 36.62 -19.89 13.05
N ALA A 191 35.67 -20.81 12.88
CA ALA A 191 35.94 -22.25 12.71
C ALA A 191 36.65 -22.56 11.38
N LEU A 192 36.39 -21.77 10.34
CA LEU A 192 37.06 -21.89 9.03
C LEU A 192 38.52 -21.40 9.09
N ILE A 193 38.78 -20.30 9.81
CA ILE A 193 40.14 -19.78 10.05
C ILE A 193 40.97 -20.76 10.88
N ASP A 194 40.38 -21.30 11.96
CA ASP A 194 41.08 -22.26 12.84
C ASP A 194 41.43 -23.57 12.10
N ARG A 195 40.53 -24.07 11.24
CA ARG A 195 40.80 -25.24 10.39
C ARG A 195 41.93 -24.98 9.39
N GLY A 196 42.00 -23.77 8.84
CA GLY A 196 43.07 -23.35 7.94
C GLY A 196 44.44 -23.26 8.63
N ALA A 197 44.48 -22.81 9.88
CA ALA A 197 45.70 -22.75 10.68
C ALA A 197 46.25 -24.15 11.01
N ARG A 198 45.38 -25.10 11.41
CA ARG A 198 45.80 -26.46 11.75
C ARG A 198 46.36 -27.26 10.58
N ARG A 199 45.88 -27.02 9.34
CA ARG A 199 46.42 -27.70 8.15
C ARG A 199 47.84 -27.28 7.77
N ARG A 200 48.30 -26.07 8.17
CA ARG A 200 49.66 -25.60 7.87
C ARG A 200 50.73 -26.12 8.82
N LEU A 201 50.34 -26.70 9.95
CA LEU A 201 51.29 -27.23 10.94
C LEU A 201 51.63 -28.72 10.74
N HIS A 202 50.95 -29.37 9.79
CA HIS A 202 51.10 -30.81 9.53
C HIS A 202 51.42 -31.13 8.06
N GLY A 203 51.85 -30.14 7.28
CA GLY A 203 52.40 -30.31 5.94
C GLY A 203 53.74 -29.59 5.84
#